data_AF-A0A2N9MZR8-F1
#
_entry.id   AF-A0A2N9MZR8-F1
#
_cell.length_a   1.000
_cell.length_b   1.000
_cell.length_c   1.000
_cell.angle_alpha   90.00
_cell.angle_beta   90.00
_cell.angle_gamma   90.00
#
_symmetry.space_group_name_H-M   'P 1'
#
loop_
_entity.id
_entity.type
_entity.pdbx_description
1 polymer ?
#
loop_
_entity_poly.entity_id
_entity_poly.type
_entity_poly.pdbx_seq_one_letter_code
_entity_poly.pdbx_strand_id
1 'polypeptide(L)'
;MADRYFQAGRFSRFHAVVGRTPDPGLYESERFGSFQYSIPVPSGGSYTVRLYFAENYFGGWAAPASPPRLFSVYANHAPLLRDFDLSREAGGAVTALCKTFRGIKPNSFDKIVLSFEPSTEFAIVNAISVEDEGK
;
A
#
# COMPACT_ATOMS: atom_id res chain seq x y z
N MET A 1 10.35 10.75 0.61
CA MET A 1 10.09 11.08 -0.81
C MET A 1 8.68 11.63 -0.92
N ALA A 2 8.43 12.59 -1.80
CA ALA A 2 7.07 13.07 -2.05
C ALA A 2 6.23 12.00 -2.75
N ASP A 3 4.93 11.95 -2.47
CA ASP A 3 3.97 11.09 -3.15
C ASP A 3 3.90 11.44 -4.65
N ARG A 4 4.26 10.51 -5.53
CA ARG A 4 4.45 10.72 -6.98
C ARG A 4 3.90 9.55 -7.76
N TYR A 5 3.66 9.78 -9.05
CA TYR A 5 3.18 8.78 -10.03
C TYR A 5 1.78 8.23 -9.74
N PHE A 6 1.05 8.81 -8.79
CA PHE A 6 -0.31 8.40 -8.46
C PHE A 6 -1.33 8.98 -9.44
N GLN A 7 -2.48 8.32 -9.52
CA GLN A 7 -3.69 8.82 -10.12
C GLN A 7 -4.87 8.50 -9.19
N ALA A 8 -5.78 9.47 -9.03
CA ALA A 8 -6.91 9.41 -8.10
C ALA A 8 -6.50 9.17 -6.63
N GLY A 9 -7.49 8.94 -5.76
CA GLY A 9 -7.31 8.88 -4.32
C GLY A 9 -7.02 10.24 -3.67
N ARG A 10 -7.04 10.24 -2.34
CA ARG A 10 -6.76 11.41 -1.50
C ARG A 10 -5.57 11.12 -0.60
N PHE A 11 -4.95 12.19 -0.14
CA PHE A 11 -3.81 12.13 0.78
C PHE A 11 -4.28 12.51 2.19
N SER A 12 -3.84 11.75 3.19
CA SER A 12 -4.01 12.09 4.60
C SER A 12 -2.67 12.01 5.32
N ARG A 13 -2.56 12.78 6.41
CA ARG A 13 -1.43 12.71 7.34
C ARG A 13 -1.97 12.52 8.76
N PHE A 14 -1.33 11.63 9.48
CA PHE A 14 -1.59 11.32 10.88
C PHE A 14 -0.38 11.70 11.73
N HIS A 15 -0.64 11.97 13.00
CA HIS A 15 0.39 12.21 14.02
C HIS A 15 0.53 11.01 14.98
N ALA A 16 -0.10 9.87 14.65
CA ALA A 16 -0.05 8.68 15.48
C ALA A 16 1.33 8.02 15.41
N VAL A 17 1.83 7.54 16.56
CA VAL A 17 3.08 6.78 16.63
C VAL A 17 2.78 5.33 16.26
N VAL A 18 3.19 4.91 15.07
CA VAL A 18 3.00 3.55 14.58
C VAL A 18 3.95 2.58 15.27
N GLY A 19 3.39 1.51 15.84
CA GLY A 19 4.15 0.45 16.50
C GLY A 19 4.69 -0.61 15.53
N ARG A 20 5.58 -1.48 16.03
CA ARG A 20 6.21 -2.60 15.28
C ARG A 20 7.03 -2.19 14.05
N THR A 21 7.57 -0.98 14.06
CA THR A 21 8.49 -0.48 13.02
C THR A 21 9.66 0.28 13.65
N PRO A 22 10.88 0.16 13.11
CA PRO A 22 12.00 1.04 13.47
C PRO A 22 11.90 2.43 12.81
N ASP A 23 11.04 2.59 11.81
CA ASP A 23 10.81 3.84 11.08
C ASP A 23 9.32 4.21 11.12
N PRO A 24 8.84 4.89 12.18
CA PRO A 24 7.46 5.31 12.29
C PRO A 24 7.11 6.42 11.29
N GLY A 25 8.09 7.22 10.87
CA GLY A 25 7.92 8.32 9.92
C GLY A 25 7.38 7.86 8.57
N LEU A 26 7.74 6.64 8.16
CA LEU A 26 7.24 5.99 6.94
C LEU A 26 5.70 5.81 6.94
N TYR A 27 5.07 5.79 8.11
CA TYR A 27 3.64 5.53 8.28
C TYR A 27 2.83 6.77 8.66
N GLU A 28 3.44 7.95 8.74
CA GLU A 28 2.76 9.20 9.11
C GLU A 28 1.77 9.67 8.05
N SER A 29 1.94 9.27 6.79
CA SER A 29 1.03 9.64 5.71
C SER A 29 0.46 8.43 5.01
N GLU A 30 -0.69 8.61 4.38
CA GLU A 30 -1.28 7.60 3.49
C GLU A 30 -1.94 8.23 2.27
N ARG A 31 -1.96 7.46 1.19
CA ARG A 31 -2.95 7.63 0.13
C ARG A 31 -4.11 6.69 0.38
N PHE A 32 -5.33 7.19 0.22
CA PHE A 32 -6.54 6.43 0.43
C PHE A 32 -7.57 6.61 -0.69
N GLY A 33 -8.42 5.61 -0.91
CA GLY A 33 -9.53 5.64 -1.87
C GLY A 33 -9.49 4.47 -2.85
N SER A 34 -9.97 4.71 -4.07
CA SER A 34 -9.63 3.93 -5.25
C SER A 34 -8.58 4.71 -6.03
N PHE A 35 -7.42 4.11 -6.25
CA PHE A 35 -6.27 4.81 -6.82
C PHE A 35 -5.28 3.85 -7.46
N GLN A 36 -4.36 4.41 -8.24
CA GLN A 36 -3.25 3.67 -8.81
C GLN A 36 -1.93 4.43 -8.78
N TYR A 37 -0.83 3.71 -8.85
CA TYR A 37 0.52 4.22 -9.07
C TYR A 37 1.07 3.67 -10.39
N SER A 38 1.61 4.54 -11.24
CA SER A 38 2.28 4.18 -12.50
C SER A 38 3.79 4.44 -12.41
N ILE A 39 4.52 3.53 -11.77
CA ILE A 39 5.92 3.74 -11.39
C ILE A 39 6.84 3.38 -12.56
N PRO A 40 7.60 4.34 -13.13
CA PRO A 40 8.56 4.06 -14.18
C PRO A 40 9.75 3.26 -13.63
N VAL A 41 10.14 2.21 -14.36
CA VAL A 41 11.26 1.33 -13.99
C VAL A 41 12.02 0.90 -15.26
N PRO A 42 13.35 0.66 -15.19
CA PRO A 42 14.09 0.11 -16.32
C PRO A 42 13.47 -1.15 -16.92
N SER A 43 13.47 -1.23 -18.25
CA SER A 43 12.96 -2.38 -19.02
C SER A 43 13.77 -3.65 -18.74
N GLY A 44 13.14 -4.82 -18.94
CA GLY A 44 13.81 -6.13 -18.81
C GLY A 44 14.17 -6.57 -17.38
N GLY A 45 14.04 -5.68 -16.38
CA GLY A 45 14.34 -5.96 -14.98
C GLY A 45 13.35 -6.91 -14.29
N SER A 46 13.67 -7.26 -13.05
CA SER A 46 12.80 -7.97 -12.12
C SER A 46 12.81 -7.19 -10.82
N TYR A 47 11.64 -6.93 -10.23
CA TYR A 47 11.54 -5.99 -9.11
C TYR A 47 10.90 -6.61 -7.88
N THR A 48 11.45 -6.26 -6.73
CA THR A 48 10.81 -6.43 -5.43
C THR A 48 9.94 -5.20 -5.14
N VAL A 49 8.64 -5.41 -4.97
CA VAL A 49 7.67 -4.40 -4.55
C VAL A 49 7.33 -4.62 -3.08
N ARG A 50 7.49 -3.58 -2.25
CA ARG A 50 7.06 -3.58 -0.84
C ARG A 50 5.95 -2.57 -0.66
N LEU A 51 4.85 -3.01 -0.07
CA LEU A 51 3.70 -2.18 0.28
C LEU A 51 3.62 -2.07 1.79
N TYR A 52 3.63 -0.84 2.29
CA TYR A 52 3.62 -0.52 3.71
C TYR A 52 2.23 0.01 4.09
N PHE A 53 1.65 -0.59 5.12
CA PHE A 53 0.32 -0.28 5.63
C PHE A 53 0.34 -0.08 7.14
N ALA A 54 -0.47 0.85 7.64
CA ALA A 54 -0.83 0.99 9.03
C ALA A 54 -2.26 1.55 9.11
N GLU A 55 -3.14 0.86 9.83
CA GLU A 55 -4.50 1.33 10.04
C GLU A 55 -4.50 2.46 11.10
N ASN A 56 -4.31 3.69 10.62
CA ASN A 56 -4.20 4.88 11.45
C ASN A 56 -5.52 5.64 11.59
N TYR A 57 -6.44 5.48 10.63
CA TYR A 57 -7.68 6.28 10.58
C TYR A 57 -8.61 5.97 11.75
N PHE A 58 -8.75 4.69 12.07
CA PHE A 58 -9.59 4.27 13.20
C PHE A 58 -8.88 4.38 14.56
N GLY A 59 -7.62 4.80 14.63
CA GLY A 59 -6.95 5.24 15.87
C GLY A 59 -6.94 4.26 17.06
N GLY A 60 -7.02 2.95 16.85
CA GLY A 60 -7.21 1.97 17.95
C GLY A 60 -8.66 1.79 18.40
N TRP A 61 -9.52 2.71 17.99
CA TRP A 61 -10.95 2.75 18.21
C TRP A 61 -11.69 2.45 16.92
N ALA A 62 -11.33 1.36 16.22
CA ALA A 62 -12.28 0.81 15.26
C ALA A 62 -13.57 0.62 16.05
N ALA A 63 -14.55 1.49 15.81
CA ALA A 63 -15.82 1.41 16.48
C ALA A 63 -16.29 -0.02 16.20
N PRO A 64 -16.82 -0.76 17.19
CA PRO A 64 -17.21 -2.16 16.98
C PRO A 64 -18.22 -2.39 15.83
N ALA A 65 -18.70 -1.32 15.19
CA ALA A 65 -19.58 -1.30 14.03
C ALA A 65 -18.96 -0.77 12.71
N SER A 66 -17.68 -0.39 12.66
CA SER A 66 -17.06 0.03 11.39
C SER A 66 -16.79 -1.19 10.49
N PRO A 67 -17.20 -1.17 9.22
CA PRO A 67 -16.92 -2.27 8.30
C PRO A 67 -15.40 -2.48 8.14
N PRO A 68 -14.94 -3.73 7.93
CA PRO A 68 -13.53 -3.99 7.73
C PRO A 68 -13.01 -3.25 6.50
N ARG A 69 -11.75 -2.84 6.53
CA ARG A 69 -11.05 -2.30 5.37
C ARG A 69 -10.58 -3.44 4.47
N LEU A 70 -11.47 -3.84 3.56
CA LEU A 70 -11.22 -4.86 2.54
C LEU A 70 -10.93 -4.20 1.21
N PHE A 71 -9.79 -4.55 0.61
CA PHE A 71 -9.42 -4.09 -0.72
C PHE A 71 -8.52 -5.10 -1.43
N SER A 72 -8.43 -5.01 -2.75
CA SER A 72 -7.51 -5.80 -3.56
C SER A 72 -6.37 -4.93 -4.08
N VAL A 73 -5.20 -5.53 -4.29
CA VAL A 73 -4.05 -4.87 -4.89
C VAL A 73 -3.57 -5.67 -6.07
N TYR A 74 -3.33 -4.98 -7.20
CA TYR A 74 -2.86 -5.59 -8.44
C TYR A 74 -1.56 -4.94 -8.89
N ALA A 75 -0.68 -5.72 -9.51
CA ALA A 75 0.46 -5.24 -10.28
C ALA A 75 0.25 -5.62 -11.75
N ASN A 76 0.18 -4.62 -12.64
CA ASN A 76 -0.06 -4.82 -14.07
C ASN A 76 -1.28 -5.72 -14.33
N HIS A 77 -2.38 -5.47 -13.62
CA HIS A 77 -3.62 -6.25 -13.64
C HIS A 77 -3.52 -7.68 -13.05
N ALA A 78 -2.33 -8.14 -12.66
CA ALA A 78 -2.15 -9.40 -11.94
C ALA A 78 -2.33 -9.18 -10.44
N PRO A 79 -3.14 -10.01 -9.74
CA PRO A 79 -3.42 -9.81 -8.32
C PRO A 79 -2.21 -10.12 -7.44
N LEU A 80 -1.87 -9.16 -6.57
CA LEU A 80 -0.91 -9.33 -5.46
C LEU A 80 -1.62 -9.69 -4.16
N LEU A 81 -2.74 -9.00 -3.89
CA LEU A 81 -3.59 -9.21 -2.72
C LEU A 81 -5.05 -9.24 -3.19
N ARG A 82 -5.87 -10.13 -2.63
CA ARG A 82 -7.31 -10.21 -2.89
C ARG A 82 -8.07 -10.13 -1.58
N ASP A 83 -9.11 -9.32 -1.52
CA ASP A 83 -9.98 -9.14 -0.35
C ASP A 83 -9.19 -8.97 0.96
N PHE A 84 -8.12 -8.17 0.88
CA PHE A 84 -7.16 -8.01 1.96
C PHE A 84 -7.77 -7.22 3.11
N ASP A 85 -7.95 -7.92 4.24
CA ASP A 85 -8.37 -7.36 5.52
C ASP A 85 -7.18 -6.81 6.29
N LEU A 86 -6.93 -5.52 6.12
CA LEU A 86 -5.80 -4.85 6.76
C LEU A 86 -5.86 -4.95 8.29
N SER A 87 -7.04 -4.73 8.88
CA SER A 87 -7.21 -4.72 10.34
C SER A 87 -6.88 -6.08 10.94
N ARG A 88 -7.35 -7.16 10.30
CA ARG A 88 -7.04 -8.54 10.71
C ARG A 88 -5.57 -8.88 10.54
N GLU A 89 -4.96 -8.48 9.42
CA GLU A 89 -3.59 -8.82 9.06
C GLU A 89 -2.54 -8.04 9.88
N ALA A 90 -2.81 -6.77 10.20
CA ALA A 90 -1.93 -5.97 11.05
C ALA A 90 -1.97 -6.45 12.52
N GLY A 91 -3.06 -7.08 12.93
CA GLY A 91 -3.27 -7.56 14.31
C GLY A 91 -3.72 -6.45 15.27
N GLY A 92 -4.26 -5.35 14.74
CA GLY A 92 -4.69 -4.19 15.52
C GLY A 92 -4.43 -2.88 14.78
N ALA A 93 -5.01 -1.79 15.28
CA ALA A 93 -4.76 -0.47 14.73
C ALA A 93 -3.34 0.03 15.04
N VAL A 94 -2.91 1.07 14.33
CA VAL A 94 -1.63 1.79 14.57
C VAL A 94 -0.43 0.82 14.59
N THR A 95 -0.54 -0.24 13.79
CA THR A 95 0.44 -1.32 13.71
C THR A 95 0.99 -1.41 12.30
N ALA A 96 2.32 -1.30 12.18
CA ALA A 96 3.02 -1.44 10.91
C ALA A 96 2.86 -2.84 10.32
N LEU A 97 2.51 -2.89 9.04
CA LEU A 97 2.48 -4.09 8.23
C LEU A 97 3.22 -3.83 6.91
N CYS A 98 4.01 -4.80 6.47
CA CYS A 98 4.70 -4.75 5.18
C CYS A 98 4.41 -6.04 4.41
N LYS A 99 3.93 -5.91 3.17
CA LYS A 99 3.77 -7.02 2.23
C LYS A 99 4.83 -6.89 1.14
N THR A 100 5.60 -7.95 0.92
CA THR A 100 6.70 -7.98 -0.04
C THR A 100 6.38 -8.95 -1.17
N PHE A 101 6.49 -8.49 -2.40
CA PHE A 101 6.27 -9.26 -3.63
C PHE A 101 7.52 -9.21 -4.48
N ARG A 102 7.97 -10.35 -4.98
CA ARG A 102 9.20 -10.49 -5.78
C ARG A 102 8.88 -10.87 -7.22
N GLY A 103 9.83 -10.69 -8.12
CA GLY A 103 9.66 -11.13 -9.50
C GLY A 103 8.72 -10.26 -10.33
N ILE A 104 8.40 -9.05 -9.88
CA ILE A 104 7.46 -8.18 -10.60
C ILE A 104 8.14 -7.64 -11.85
N LYS A 105 7.53 -7.89 -13.01
CA LYS A 105 8.03 -7.44 -14.30
C LYS A 105 7.38 -6.11 -14.72
N PRO A 106 8.13 -5.19 -15.35
CA PRO A 106 7.53 -4.02 -16.00
C PRO A 106 6.54 -4.45 -17.09
N ASN A 107 5.55 -3.60 -17.35
CA ASN A 107 4.69 -3.73 -18.52
C ASN A 107 5.40 -3.24 -19.80
N SER A 108 4.71 -3.28 -20.94
CA SER A 108 5.23 -2.84 -22.24
C SER A 108 5.56 -1.34 -22.35
N PHE A 109 5.28 -0.56 -21.32
CA PHE A 109 5.56 0.88 -21.23
C PHE A 109 6.61 1.20 -20.15
N ASP A 110 7.42 0.21 -19.75
CA ASP A 110 8.47 0.34 -18.75
C ASP A 110 7.96 0.86 -17.40
N LYS A 111 6.79 0.34 -16.98
CA LYS A 111 6.13 0.71 -15.73
C LYS A 111 5.69 -0.50 -14.93
N ILE A 112 5.70 -0.35 -13.61
CA ILE A 112 4.90 -1.19 -12.71
C ILE A 112 3.67 -0.36 -12.33
N VAL A 113 2.50 -0.83 -12.78
CA VAL A 113 1.21 -0.22 -12.44
C VAL A 113 0.62 -0.95 -11.24
N LEU A 114 0.52 -0.26 -10.11
CA LEU A 114 -0.10 -0.78 -8.89
C LEU A 114 -1.51 -0.20 -8.75
N SER A 115 -2.54 -1.04 -8.74
CA SER A 115 -3.94 -0.62 -8.55
C SER A 115 -4.45 -1.05 -7.19
N PHE A 116 -5.13 -0.15 -6.49
CA PHE A 116 -5.70 -0.37 -5.16
C PHE A 116 -7.22 -0.19 -5.24
N GLU A 117 -7.95 -1.29 -5.06
CA GLU A 117 -9.37 -1.37 -5.38
C GLU A 117 -10.18 -1.72 -4.11
N PRO A 118 -10.90 -0.76 -3.52
CA PRO A 118 -11.69 -0.99 -2.31
C PRO A 118 -12.93 -1.85 -2.57
N SER A 119 -13.22 -2.76 -1.63
CA SER A 119 -14.44 -3.59 -1.64
C SER A 119 -15.51 -3.07 -0.67
N THR A 120 -15.12 -2.67 0.54
CA THR A 120 -16.05 -2.20 1.60
C THR A 120 -15.70 -0.81 2.14
N GLU A 121 -14.41 -0.54 2.30
CA GLU A 121 -13.86 0.72 2.79
C GLU A 121 -12.65 1.11 1.94
N PHE A 122 -12.26 2.39 1.98
CA PHE A 122 -11.18 2.89 1.14
C PHE A 122 -9.88 2.11 1.33
N ALA A 123 -9.28 1.68 0.22
CA ALA A 123 -7.94 1.10 0.23
C ALA A 123 -6.95 2.14 0.72
N ILE A 124 -5.85 1.71 1.36
CA ILE A 124 -4.78 2.61 1.78
C ILE A 124 -3.41 2.09 1.42
N VAL A 125 -2.44 2.99 1.33
CA VAL A 125 -1.02 2.67 1.35
C VAL A 125 -0.25 3.82 1.98
N ASN A 126 0.68 3.51 2.90
CA ASN A 126 1.51 4.51 3.56
C ASN A 126 2.79 4.78 2.77
N ALA A 127 3.39 3.71 2.25
CA ALA A 127 4.58 3.81 1.40
C ALA A 127 4.66 2.64 0.42
N ILE A 128 5.42 2.86 -0.65
CA ILE A 128 5.74 1.87 -1.67
C ILE A 128 7.25 1.90 -1.89
N SER A 129 7.91 0.74 -1.81
CA SER A 129 9.28 0.55 -2.31
C SER A 129 9.24 -0.31 -3.57
N VAL A 130 10.06 0.05 -4.56
CA VAL A 130 10.30 -0.73 -5.77
C VAL A 130 11.81 -0.82 -5.96
N GLU A 131 12.35 -2.02 -5.80
CA GLU A 131 13.78 -2.30 -5.82
C GLU A 131 14.09 -3.28 -6.96
N ASP A 132 15.13 -2.98 -7.75
CA ASP A 132 15.62 -3.87 -8.80
C ASP A 132 16.33 -5.08 -8.16
N GLU A 133 15.93 -6.29 -8.54
CA GLU A 133 16.49 -7.55 -8.02
C GLU A 133 17.81 -7.93 -8.71
N GLY A 134 18.15 -7.29 -9.84
CA GLY A 134 19.38 -7.53 -10.58
C GLY A 134 20.59 -6.70 -10.10
N LYS A 135 20.47 -6.00 -8.97
CA LYS A 135 21.51 -5.15 -8.39
C LYS A 135 22.05 -5.70 -7.08
#